data_AF-A0A7K7LHZ7-F1
#
_entry.id   AF-A0A7K7LHZ7-F1
#
_cell.length_a   1.000
_cell.length_b   1.000
_cell.length_c   1.000
_cell.angle_alpha   90.00
_cell.angle_beta   90.00
_cell.angle_gamma   90.00
#
_symmetry.space_group_name_H-M   'P 1'
#
loop_
_entity.id
_entity.type
_entity.pdbx_description
1 polymer ?
#
loop_
_entity_poly.entity_id
_entity_poly.type
_entity_poly.pdbx_seq_one_letter_code
_entity_poly.pdbx_strand_id
1 'polypeptide(L)'
;MDEQKAPGEDKDADAPADATAPSEEMGSAEGDPLKPPEGASAGPGLESADTGGAPQAGSAPARRCALCNCGDWSLHGQRELQRFEPEPDWPERLRGGLEPPEGPGEAPRELEPAGDDLAQVGFSERVSAAQLFEPTGHCWVHRWCAAWSAGVERAAGGLAGVGSAVFSGISQKCEHCRRRGATIPCRAAGCPRLYHFPCAAASGSFQSMKTFRLLCPEHVAEAAQMEDARCVVCDGLGDARDLLFC
;
A
#
# COMPACT_ATOMS: atom_id res chain seq x y z
N MET A 1 -37.97 10.64 -58.94
CA MET A 1 -38.81 11.85 -58.94
C MET A 1 -38.78 12.41 -57.53
N ASP A 2 -38.18 13.55 -57.21
CA ASP A 2 -37.21 14.44 -57.86
C ASP A 2 -36.26 14.88 -56.70
N GLU A 3 -34.95 15.04 -56.85
CA GLU A 3 -34.27 16.28 -57.31
C GLU A 3 -34.77 17.56 -56.59
N GLN A 4 -33.94 18.49 -56.08
CA GLN A 4 -32.48 18.74 -56.15
C GLN A 4 -32.11 19.62 -54.89
N LYS A 5 -30.90 20.11 -54.54
CA LYS A 5 -29.53 20.18 -55.09
C LYS A 5 -28.54 20.68 -53.98
N ALA A 6 -27.21 20.49 -54.15
CA ALA A 6 -26.09 21.04 -53.33
C ALA A 6 -25.32 22.16 -54.11
N PRO A 7 -24.11 22.68 -53.74
CA PRO A 7 -23.25 22.53 -52.55
C PRO A 7 -22.78 23.89 -51.97
N GLY A 8 -21.66 23.93 -51.23
CA GLY A 8 -20.95 25.17 -50.88
C GLY A 8 -19.82 24.96 -49.86
N GLU A 9 -18.58 24.80 -50.34
CA GLU A 9 -17.36 25.02 -49.55
C GLU A 9 -16.91 26.47 -49.73
N ASP A 10 -16.27 27.06 -48.72
CA ASP A 10 -15.28 28.13 -48.92
C ASP A 10 -14.30 28.19 -47.73
N LYS A 11 -13.16 28.86 -47.92
CA LYS A 11 -11.92 28.60 -47.17
C LYS A 11 -11.19 29.91 -46.82
N ASP A 12 -10.11 29.75 -46.06
CA ASP A 12 -9.06 30.72 -45.71
C ASP A 12 -9.52 31.78 -44.67
N ALA A 13 -8.91 31.94 -43.49
CA ALA A 13 -7.50 32.02 -43.05
C ALA A 13 -6.98 33.47 -43.04
N ASP A 14 -6.66 33.96 -41.83
CA ASP A 14 -5.86 35.16 -41.61
C ASP A 14 -4.99 35.01 -40.35
N ALA A 15 -3.74 35.44 -40.48
CA ALA A 15 -2.79 35.81 -39.45
C ALA A 15 -1.76 36.71 -40.15
N PRO A 16 -1.23 37.79 -39.52
CA PRO A 16 0.08 37.62 -38.88
C PRO A 16 0.41 38.63 -37.74
N ALA A 17 1.67 38.56 -37.30
CA ALA A 17 2.48 39.62 -36.68
C ALA A 17 2.22 39.95 -35.18
N ASP A 18 3.21 40.42 -34.41
CA ASP A 18 4.64 40.65 -34.71
C ASP A 18 5.57 40.15 -33.59
N ALA A 19 6.89 40.32 -33.74
CA ALA A 19 7.93 39.78 -32.87
C ALA A 19 8.29 40.71 -31.68
N THR A 20 9.15 40.23 -30.77
CA THR A 20 10.44 40.89 -30.43
C THR A 20 11.29 40.02 -29.49
N ALA A 21 12.55 39.81 -29.88
CA ALA A 21 13.72 39.41 -29.09
C ALA A 21 14.97 39.86 -29.89
N PRO A 22 16.22 39.88 -29.35
CA PRO A 22 16.71 39.38 -28.06
C PRO A 22 17.67 40.38 -27.33
N SER A 23 18.52 39.88 -26.40
CA SER A 23 19.96 40.27 -26.22
C SER A 23 20.33 41.69 -25.66
N GLU A 24 21.36 41.92 -24.82
CA GLU A 24 22.30 41.11 -23.98
C GLU A 24 22.71 41.92 -22.71
N GLU A 25 23.53 41.32 -21.82
CA GLU A 25 24.36 41.88 -20.70
C GLU A 25 24.09 41.21 -19.33
N MET A 26 25.03 41.04 -18.38
CA MET A 26 26.42 40.51 -18.36
C MET A 26 26.65 39.97 -16.93
N GLY A 27 27.57 39.01 -16.70
CA GLY A 27 27.86 38.59 -15.31
C GLY A 27 28.79 37.38 -15.13
N SER A 28 30.09 37.58 -15.25
CA SER A 28 31.10 36.53 -15.00
C SER A 28 31.49 36.42 -13.53
N ALA A 29 31.56 35.19 -12.99
CA ALA A 29 32.39 34.84 -11.85
C ALA A 29 32.66 33.32 -11.84
N GLU A 30 33.92 32.91 -12.04
CA GLU A 30 34.36 31.54 -11.79
C GLU A 30 34.68 31.34 -10.29
N GLY A 31 34.47 30.14 -9.77
CA GLY A 31 34.73 29.80 -8.36
C GLY A 31 35.20 28.35 -8.20
N ASP A 32 36.43 28.17 -7.77
CA ASP A 32 37.13 26.88 -7.75
C ASP A 32 36.73 25.97 -6.56
N PRO A 33 36.71 24.63 -6.69
CA PRO A 33 36.24 23.73 -5.63
C PRO A 33 37.29 23.51 -4.53
N LEU A 34 37.07 24.12 -3.35
CA LEU A 34 37.99 23.97 -2.22
C LEU A 34 38.08 22.53 -1.69
N LYS A 35 39.27 21.93 -1.86
CA LYS A 35 39.67 20.62 -1.33
C LYS A 35 39.61 20.56 0.21
N PRO A 36 39.15 19.46 0.84
CA PRO A 36 39.20 19.30 2.29
C PRO A 36 40.63 19.15 2.83
N PRO A 37 40.92 19.63 4.06
CA PRO A 37 42.20 19.43 4.72
C PRO A 37 42.31 18.04 5.35
N GLU A 38 43.49 17.41 5.23
CA GLU A 38 43.84 16.15 5.87
C GLU A 38 44.80 16.37 7.05
N GLY A 39 44.68 15.56 8.11
CA GLY A 39 45.83 15.19 8.95
C GLY A 39 45.81 15.63 10.43
N ALA A 40 46.06 14.63 11.29
CA ALA A 40 46.42 14.64 12.72
C ALA A 40 45.29 14.54 13.77
N SER A 41 45.38 13.68 14.81
CA SER A 41 46.29 12.52 14.98
C SER A 41 45.85 11.57 16.12
N ALA A 42 45.86 10.27 15.83
CA ALA A 42 46.12 9.11 16.70
C ALA A 42 45.51 8.99 18.13
N GLY A 43 44.61 8.00 18.28
CA GLY A 43 44.68 6.99 19.36
C GLY A 43 43.54 6.96 20.39
N PRO A 44 43.39 5.84 21.15
CA PRO A 44 43.85 4.47 20.89
C PRO A 44 42.71 3.57 20.35
N GLY A 45 43.03 2.34 19.94
CA GLY A 45 42.02 1.38 19.47
C GLY A 45 41.24 0.71 20.60
N LEU A 46 39.94 0.46 20.37
CA LEU A 46 39.12 -0.43 21.20
C LEU A 46 38.70 -1.64 20.37
N GLU A 47 39.45 -2.71 20.61
CA GLU A 47 39.12 -4.13 20.50
C GLU A 47 37.69 -4.52 20.10
N SER A 48 37.60 -5.34 19.04
CA SER A 48 36.34 -5.89 18.52
C SER A 48 35.75 -6.94 19.45
N ALA A 49 34.57 -6.66 20.01
CA ALA A 49 33.71 -7.66 20.63
C ALA A 49 32.46 -7.87 19.76
N ASP A 50 32.45 -8.92 18.94
CA ASP A 50 31.19 -9.48 18.46
C ASP A 50 30.50 -10.16 19.64
N THR A 51 29.37 -9.60 20.05
CA THR A 51 28.36 -10.33 20.79
C THR A 51 26.99 -10.04 20.17
N GLY A 52 26.68 -10.76 19.09
CA GLY A 52 25.31 -10.86 18.59
C GLY A 52 24.34 -11.27 19.71
N GLY A 53 23.52 -10.33 20.17
CA GLY A 53 22.65 -10.51 21.33
C GLY A 53 21.40 -9.65 21.22
N ALA A 54 20.35 -10.19 20.60
CA ALA A 54 19.04 -9.56 20.59
C ALA A 54 18.52 -9.42 22.05
N PRO A 55 17.95 -8.27 22.44
CA PRO A 55 17.54 -8.05 23.82
C PRO A 55 16.38 -8.99 24.19
N GLN A 56 16.63 -9.96 25.06
CA GLN A 56 15.60 -10.80 25.67
C GLN A 56 14.81 -9.99 26.72
N ALA A 57 14.05 -9.00 26.26
CA ALA A 57 12.91 -8.49 27.00
C ALA A 57 11.84 -9.61 27.09
N GLY A 58 11.17 -9.73 28.23
CA GLY A 58 10.16 -10.78 28.44
C GLY A 58 9.10 -10.76 27.34
N SER A 59 8.94 -11.89 26.65
CA SER A 59 8.22 -11.97 25.38
C SER A 59 6.77 -11.48 25.49
N ALA A 60 6.52 -10.25 25.03
CA ALA A 60 5.17 -9.79 24.74
C ALA A 60 4.61 -10.64 23.59
N PRO A 61 3.32 -11.01 23.60
CA PRO A 61 2.74 -11.84 22.55
C PRO A 61 2.95 -11.19 21.19
N ALA A 62 3.56 -11.93 20.26
CA ALA A 62 3.91 -11.44 18.93
C ALA A 62 2.66 -10.93 18.19
N ARG A 63 2.58 -9.61 18.04
CA ARG A 63 1.40 -8.95 17.47
C ARG A 63 1.36 -9.18 15.97
N ARG A 64 0.17 -9.48 15.44
CA ARG A 64 -0.06 -9.75 14.02
C ARG A 64 -1.09 -8.79 13.45
N CYS A 65 -0.92 -8.44 12.18
CA CYS A 65 -1.89 -7.65 11.44
C CYS A 65 -3.15 -8.48 11.14
N ALA A 66 -4.31 -8.01 11.62
CA ALA A 66 -5.62 -8.66 11.47
C ALA A 66 -6.12 -8.76 10.00
N LEU A 67 -5.39 -8.18 9.04
CA LEU A 67 -5.68 -8.31 7.60
C LEU A 67 -4.73 -9.30 6.92
N CYS A 68 -3.41 -9.12 7.05
CA CYS A 68 -2.42 -9.91 6.32
C CYS A 68 -1.73 -11.02 7.14
N ASN A 69 -2.10 -11.22 8.41
CA ASN A 69 -1.50 -12.16 9.37
C ASN A 69 0.00 -11.96 9.68
N CYS A 70 0.70 -11.04 9.01
CA CYS A 70 2.13 -10.79 9.18
C CYS A 70 2.46 -10.18 10.57
N GLY A 71 3.68 -10.40 11.05
CA GLY A 71 4.20 -9.81 12.29
C GLY A 71 4.55 -8.32 12.17
N ASP A 72 4.99 -7.71 13.28
CA ASP A 72 5.22 -6.27 13.45
C ASP A 72 6.42 -5.69 12.67
N TRP A 73 7.39 -6.54 12.27
CA TRP A 73 8.61 -6.12 11.55
C TRP A 73 8.53 -6.33 10.03
N SER A 74 7.34 -6.60 9.50
CA SER A 74 7.22 -7.33 8.23
C SER A 74 7.75 -6.61 6.99
N LEU A 75 8.82 -7.20 6.42
CA LEU A 75 9.70 -6.61 5.40
C LEU A 75 9.02 -6.20 4.09
N HIS A 76 7.78 -6.63 3.84
CA HIS A 76 6.99 -6.34 2.62
C HIS A 76 6.50 -4.87 2.49
N GLY A 77 7.22 -3.89 3.03
CA GLY A 77 6.93 -2.46 2.88
C GLY A 77 5.64 -1.95 3.55
N GLN A 78 4.97 -2.77 4.36
CA GLN A 78 3.61 -2.55 4.90
C GLN A 78 3.49 -1.37 5.88
N ARG A 79 4.64 -0.87 6.36
CA ARG A 79 4.78 0.13 7.43
C ARG A 79 4.25 -0.37 8.78
N GLU A 80 4.41 0.44 9.81
CA GLU A 80 4.28 0.06 11.21
C GLU A 80 2.94 -0.60 11.58
N LEU A 81 2.98 -1.55 12.50
CA LEU A 81 1.80 -2.22 13.05
C LEU A 81 1.15 -1.33 14.12
N GLN A 82 -0.04 -0.80 13.80
CA GLN A 82 -0.76 0.14 14.66
C GLN A 82 -1.94 -0.54 15.34
N ARG A 83 -2.19 -0.17 16.61
CA ARG A 83 -3.44 -0.49 17.31
C ARG A 83 -4.48 0.55 16.94
N PHE A 84 -5.61 0.12 16.39
CA PHE A 84 -6.73 0.98 16.05
C PHE A 84 -7.81 0.90 17.13
N GLU A 85 -8.39 2.05 17.43
CA GLU A 85 -9.52 2.21 18.36
C GLU A 85 -10.78 1.51 17.83
N PRO A 86 -11.68 1.04 18.71
CA PRO A 86 -12.96 0.46 18.32
C PRO A 86 -13.86 1.49 17.63
N GLU A 87 -14.70 1.01 16.71
CA GLU A 87 -15.82 1.81 16.21
C GLU A 87 -16.94 1.88 17.27
N PRO A 88 -17.73 2.97 17.34
CA PRO A 88 -18.70 3.17 18.43
C PRO A 88 -19.80 2.09 18.55
N ASP A 89 -20.08 1.38 17.45
CA ASP A 89 -21.07 0.29 17.34
C ASP A 89 -20.44 -1.12 17.46
N TRP A 90 -19.18 -1.22 17.90
CA TRP A 90 -18.47 -2.48 18.05
C TRP A 90 -19.17 -3.54 18.94
N PRO A 91 -19.73 -3.19 20.13
CA PRO A 91 -20.38 -4.18 21.01
C PRO A 91 -21.59 -4.87 20.34
N GLU A 92 -22.32 -4.13 19.52
CA GLU A 92 -23.49 -4.60 18.77
C GLU A 92 -23.08 -5.55 17.63
N ARG A 93 -21.95 -5.27 16.95
CA ARG A 93 -21.41 -6.13 15.89
C ARG A 93 -20.95 -7.50 16.41
N LEU A 94 -20.37 -7.55 17.61
CA LEU A 94 -20.10 -8.81 18.30
C LEU A 94 -21.41 -9.57 18.58
N ARG A 95 -22.40 -8.89 19.15
CA ARG A 95 -23.71 -9.48 19.48
C ARG A 95 -24.45 -10.03 18.25
N GLY A 96 -24.28 -9.42 17.08
CA GLY A 96 -24.87 -9.86 15.81
C GLY A 96 -24.14 -11.01 15.11
N GLY A 97 -23.01 -11.50 15.65
CA GLY A 97 -22.16 -12.50 14.98
C GLY A 97 -21.58 -13.59 15.89
N LEU A 98 -21.92 -13.62 17.18
CA LEU A 98 -21.49 -14.67 18.13
C LEU A 98 -22.51 -15.80 18.25
N GLU A 99 -22.59 -16.64 17.22
CA GLU A 99 -22.89 -18.07 17.42
C GLU A 99 -21.56 -18.82 17.32
N PRO A 100 -21.01 -19.37 18.43
CA PRO A 100 -19.85 -20.25 18.36
C PRO A 100 -20.16 -21.49 17.51
N PRO A 101 -19.20 -22.04 16.76
CA PRO A 101 -19.42 -23.34 16.14
C PRO A 101 -19.60 -24.40 17.24
N GLU A 102 -20.78 -25.02 17.30
CA GLU A 102 -21.05 -26.13 18.23
C GLU A 102 -20.17 -27.35 17.89
N GLY A 103 -19.06 -27.47 18.59
CA GLY A 103 -18.11 -28.57 18.47
C GLY A 103 -17.13 -28.57 19.64
N PRO A 104 -16.33 -29.65 19.81
CA PRO A 104 -15.29 -29.67 20.82
C PRO A 104 -14.31 -28.51 20.59
N GLY A 105 -14.14 -27.67 21.60
CA GLY A 105 -13.25 -26.51 21.54
C GLY A 105 -11.79 -26.94 21.45
N GLU A 106 -11.31 -27.21 20.24
CA GLU A 106 -9.88 -27.33 19.98
C GLU A 106 -9.24 -25.99 20.36
N ALA A 107 -8.29 -26.02 21.29
CA ALA A 107 -7.64 -24.81 21.78
C ALA A 107 -7.04 -24.02 20.61
N PRO A 108 -6.95 -22.67 20.69
CA PRO A 108 -6.29 -21.89 19.66
C PRO A 108 -4.90 -22.46 19.41
N ARG A 109 -4.71 -23.14 18.26
CA ARG A 109 -3.41 -23.66 17.87
C ARG A 109 -2.45 -22.49 17.91
N GLU A 110 -1.34 -22.67 18.62
CA GLU A 110 -0.37 -21.61 18.82
C GLU A 110 -0.03 -21.00 17.46
N LEU A 111 -0.18 -19.69 17.34
CA LEU A 111 0.12 -19.00 16.09
C LEU A 111 1.61 -19.21 15.83
N GLU A 112 1.91 -20.07 14.85
CA GLU A 112 3.24 -20.42 14.33
C GLU A 112 4.17 -19.20 14.33
N PRO A 113 5.50 -19.35 14.44
CA PRO A 113 6.42 -18.22 14.55
C PRO A 113 6.19 -17.09 13.53
N ALA A 114 6.48 -15.85 13.92
CA ALA A 114 6.34 -14.66 13.09
C ALA A 114 7.43 -14.59 12.01
N GLY A 115 7.32 -15.47 11.01
CA GLY A 115 8.07 -15.39 9.77
C GLY A 115 7.49 -14.34 8.81
N ASP A 116 8.35 -13.92 7.88
CA ASP A 116 8.06 -12.94 6.83
C ASP A 116 8.11 -13.57 5.43
N ASP A 117 7.63 -14.80 5.31
CA ASP A 117 7.41 -15.42 4.01
C ASP A 117 6.10 -14.89 3.38
N LEU A 118 6.12 -14.56 2.08
CA LEU A 118 4.90 -14.31 1.31
C LEU A 118 3.93 -15.50 1.40
N ALA A 119 4.44 -16.73 1.52
CA ALA A 119 3.66 -17.94 1.78
C ALA A 119 3.09 -18.04 3.21
N GLN A 120 3.24 -17.02 4.07
CA GLN A 120 2.55 -16.89 5.36
C GLN A 120 1.51 -15.73 5.38
N VAL A 121 1.41 -14.94 4.32
CA VAL A 121 0.41 -13.86 4.20
C VAL A 121 -1.02 -14.42 4.21
N GLY A 122 -1.89 -13.78 5.00
CA GLY A 122 -3.33 -14.06 5.08
C GLY A 122 -3.67 -15.36 5.82
N PHE A 123 -4.93 -15.49 6.23
CA PHE A 123 -5.39 -16.66 6.99
C PHE A 123 -5.83 -17.78 6.03
N SER A 124 -5.24 -18.97 6.16
CA SER A 124 -5.67 -20.17 5.43
C SER A 124 -7.09 -20.58 5.82
N GLU A 125 -7.31 -20.71 7.13
CA GLU A 125 -8.57 -21.11 7.73
C GLU A 125 -9.52 -19.95 8.02
N ARG A 126 -10.77 -20.28 8.34
CA ARG A 126 -11.74 -19.31 8.87
C ARG A 126 -11.26 -18.81 10.23
N VAL A 127 -11.06 -17.50 10.33
CA VAL A 127 -10.89 -16.78 11.60
C VAL A 127 -12.21 -16.12 12.01
N SER A 128 -12.43 -15.96 13.30
CA SER A 128 -13.57 -15.23 13.87
C SER A 128 -13.16 -13.82 14.31
N ALA A 129 -14.13 -12.92 14.49
CA ALA A 129 -13.87 -11.58 15.02
C ALA A 129 -13.20 -11.64 16.42
N ALA A 130 -13.60 -12.59 17.26
CA ALA A 130 -13.02 -12.81 18.59
C ALA A 130 -11.53 -13.24 18.59
N GLN A 131 -10.97 -13.63 17.43
CA GLN A 131 -9.54 -13.94 17.27
C GLN A 131 -8.73 -12.77 16.67
N LEU A 132 -9.39 -11.77 16.10
CA LEU A 132 -8.73 -10.64 15.41
C LEU A 132 -8.80 -9.32 16.18
N PHE A 133 -9.70 -9.23 17.16
CA PHE A 133 -9.94 -8.04 17.98
C PHE A 133 -9.68 -8.35 19.46
N GLU A 134 -9.12 -7.38 20.17
CA GLU A 134 -9.07 -7.38 21.64
C GLU A 134 -10.51 -7.38 22.22
N PRO A 135 -10.75 -7.86 23.46
CA PRO A 135 -12.06 -7.79 24.11
C PRO A 135 -12.61 -6.35 24.24
N THR A 136 -11.73 -5.36 24.16
CA THR A 136 -12.00 -3.92 24.13
C THR A 136 -12.35 -3.38 22.73
N GLY A 137 -12.43 -4.24 21.72
CA GLY A 137 -12.77 -3.90 20.32
C GLY A 137 -11.65 -3.27 19.49
N HIS A 138 -10.43 -3.21 20.01
CA HIS A 138 -9.28 -2.70 19.28
C HIS A 138 -8.70 -3.81 18.38
N CYS A 139 -8.09 -3.45 17.26
CA CYS A 139 -7.39 -4.40 16.39
C CYS A 139 -5.99 -3.90 16.02
N TRP A 140 -5.07 -4.83 15.73
CA TRP A 140 -3.71 -4.52 15.28
C TRP A 140 -3.64 -4.68 13.76
N VAL A 141 -3.28 -3.62 13.04
CA VAL A 141 -3.25 -3.60 11.56
C VAL A 141 -2.05 -2.78 11.07
N HIS A 142 -1.38 -3.22 10.01
CA HIS A 142 -0.31 -2.44 9.38
C HIS A 142 -0.86 -1.16 8.75
N ARG A 143 -0.12 -0.06 8.88
CA ARG A 143 -0.49 1.27 8.37
C ARG A 143 -1.00 1.26 6.92
N TRP A 144 -0.33 0.57 6.00
CA TRP A 144 -0.81 0.46 4.62
C TRP A 144 -1.92 -0.58 4.43
N CYS A 145 -1.94 -1.70 5.16
CA CYS A 145 -3.07 -2.63 5.10
C CYS A 145 -4.39 -1.93 5.49
N ALA A 146 -4.36 -1.07 6.51
CA ALA A 146 -5.49 -0.21 6.86
C ALA A 146 -5.78 0.82 5.76
N ALA A 147 -4.83 1.72 5.45
CA ALA A 147 -5.08 2.89 4.60
C ALA A 147 -5.45 2.59 3.13
N TRP A 148 -5.20 1.38 2.63
CA TRP A 148 -5.61 0.93 1.29
C TRP A 148 -6.95 0.19 1.25
N SER A 149 -7.51 -0.18 2.41
CA SER A 149 -8.73 -0.98 2.51
C SER A 149 -9.97 -0.24 2.00
N ALA A 150 -10.93 -0.98 1.43
CA ALA A 150 -12.25 -0.45 1.13
C ALA A 150 -12.94 0.04 2.43
N GLY A 151 -13.53 1.24 2.38
CA GLY A 151 -14.23 1.85 3.52
C GLY A 151 -13.33 2.48 4.60
N VAL A 152 -12.01 2.48 4.42
CA VAL A 152 -11.09 3.21 5.33
C VAL A 152 -10.86 4.63 4.84
N GLU A 153 -11.04 5.61 5.73
CA GLU A 153 -10.92 7.03 5.43
C GLU A 153 -9.85 7.72 6.27
N ARG A 154 -9.28 8.81 5.76
CA ARG A 154 -8.30 9.65 6.47
C ARG A 154 -9.02 10.70 7.30
N ALA A 155 -8.94 10.57 8.62
CA ALA A 155 -9.52 11.51 9.59
C ALA A 155 -8.43 12.34 10.27
N ALA A 156 -8.80 13.45 10.91
CA ALA A 156 -7.86 14.37 11.58
C ALA A 156 -6.97 13.69 12.63
N GLY A 157 -7.42 12.60 13.25
CA GLY A 157 -6.66 11.79 14.22
C GLY A 157 -6.02 10.52 13.66
N GLY A 158 -6.16 10.18 12.37
CA GLY A 158 -5.62 8.94 11.82
C GLY A 158 -6.45 8.32 10.69
N LEU A 159 -6.86 7.06 10.88
CA LEU A 159 -7.69 6.31 9.94
C LEU A 159 -9.00 5.87 10.62
N ALA A 160 -10.13 6.11 9.97
CA ALA A 160 -11.46 5.64 10.39
C ALA A 160 -11.90 4.43 9.54
N GLY A 161 -12.85 3.63 10.02
CA GLY A 161 -13.38 2.47 9.28
C GLY A 161 -12.53 1.18 9.35
N VAL A 162 -11.44 1.16 10.12
CA VAL A 162 -10.49 0.03 10.13
C VAL A 162 -11.12 -1.25 10.73
N GLY A 163 -11.96 -1.11 11.76
CA GLY A 163 -12.73 -2.25 12.31
C GLY A 163 -13.67 -2.87 11.26
N SER A 164 -14.44 -2.03 10.55
CA SER A 164 -15.31 -2.41 9.44
C SER A 164 -14.55 -3.16 8.35
N ALA A 165 -13.34 -2.68 7.99
CA ALA A 165 -12.48 -3.34 7.02
C ALA A 165 -12.01 -4.73 7.51
N VAL A 166 -11.53 -4.86 8.75
CA VAL A 166 -11.12 -6.16 9.32
C VAL A 166 -12.28 -7.14 9.39
N PHE A 167 -13.46 -6.68 9.86
CA PHE A 167 -14.66 -7.51 9.96
C PHE A 167 -15.11 -8.03 8.58
N SER A 168 -15.07 -7.19 7.55
CA SER A 168 -15.30 -7.61 6.17
C SER A 168 -14.23 -8.61 5.70
N GLY A 169 -12.95 -8.30 5.94
CA GLY A 169 -11.78 -9.07 5.51
C GLY A 169 -11.79 -10.54 5.95
N ILE A 170 -12.37 -10.87 7.11
CA ILE A 170 -12.61 -12.25 7.57
C ILE A 170 -13.25 -13.11 6.47
N SER A 171 -14.25 -12.55 5.78
CA SER A 171 -15.01 -13.25 4.74
C SER A 171 -14.27 -13.34 3.39
N GLN A 172 -13.43 -12.35 3.09
CA GLN A 172 -12.89 -12.07 1.76
C GLN A 172 -11.55 -12.73 1.48
N LYS A 173 -11.38 -13.25 0.26
CA LYS A 173 -10.15 -13.93 -0.21
C LYS A 173 -9.30 -13.02 -1.09
N CYS A 174 -7.98 -13.11 -0.95
CA CYS A 174 -7.04 -12.48 -1.87
C CYS A 174 -7.06 -13.17 -3.24
N GLU A 175 -7.04 -12.40 -4.33
CA GLU A 175 -6.94 -12.93 -5.69
C GLU A 175 -5.59 -13.63 -5.96
N HIS A 176 -4.51 -13.21 -5.31
CA HIS A 176 -3.18 -13.80 -5.47
C HIS A 176 -2.98 -15.04 -4.57
N CYS A 177 -2.93 -14.88 -3.24
CA CYS A 177 -2.63 -15.99 -2.33
C CYS A 177 -3.85 -16.87 -1.95
N ARG A 178 -5.07 -16.52 -2.39
CA ARG A 178 -6.35 -17.25 -2.15
C ARG A 178 -6.79 -17.41 -0.68
N ARG A 179 -6.07 -16.78 0.25
CA ARG A 179 -6.30 -16.75 1.71
C ARG A 179 -7.13 -15.55 2.15
N ARG A 180 -7.63 -15.59 3.39
CA ARG A 180 -8.56 -14.60 3.98
C ARG A 180 -7.86 -13.34 4.50
N GLY A 181 -8.64 -12.29 4.72
CA GLY A 181 -8.19 -10.99 5.23
C GLY A 181 -7.90 -9.94 4.14
N ALA A 182 -8.32 -10.19 2.90
CA ALA A 182 -8.05 -9.30 1.77
C ALA A 182 -9.12 -8.21 1.66
N THR A 183 -8.69 -6.95 1.69
CA THR A 183 -9.59 -5.78 1.81
C THR A 183 -9.28 -4.65 0.83
N ILE A 184 -8.17 -4.74 0.08
CA ILE A 184 -7.75 -3.72 -0.88
C ILE A 184 -8.36 -4.06 -2.25
N PRO A 185 -9.31 -3.28 -2.78
CA PRO A 185 -9.94 -3.58 -4.05
C PRO A 185 -9.12 -3.07 -5.23
N CYS A 186 -9.15 -3.84 -6.33
CA CYS A 186 -8.93 -3.26 -7.65
C CYS A 186 -9.97 -2.17 -7.90
N ARG A 187 -9.54 -0.96 -8.28
CA ARG A 187 -10.42 0.22 -8.43
C ARG A 187 -10.92 0.43 -9.86
N ALA A 188 -10.65 -0.51 -10.77
CA ALA A 188 -11.28 -0.60 -12.09
C ALA A 188 -12.79 -0.86 -11.96
N ALA A 189 -13.59 -0.35 -12.90
CA ALA A 189 -15.05 -0.39 -12.81
C ALA A 189 -15.60 -1.82 -12.77
N GLY A 190 -16.36 -2.16 -11.72
CA GLY A 190 -16.98 -3.47 -11.55
C GLY A 190 -16.02 -4.62 -11.22
N CYS A 191 -14.71 -4.38 -11.01
CA CYS A 191 -13.76 -5.45 -10.72
C CYS A 191 -13.92 -5.97 -9.26
N PRO A 192 -14.19 -7.27 -9.04
CA PRO A 192 -14.42 -7.82 -7.71
C PRO A 192 -13.13 -8.27 -6.98
N ARG A 193 -11.95 -8.05 -7.57
CA ARG A 193 -10.67 -8.58 -7.05
C ARG A 193 -10.19 -7.82 -5.83
N LEU A 194 -9.93 -8.56 -4.75
CA LEU A 194 -9.39 -8.05 -3.48
C LEU A 194 -7.97 -8.57 -3.24
N TYR A 195 -7.14 -7.77 -2.57
CA TYR A 195 -5.74 -8.09 -2.26
C TYR A 195 -5.39 -7.78 -0.80
N HIS A 196 -4.38 -8.47 -0.28
CA HIS A 196 -3.54 -7.96 0.81
C HIS A 196 -2.48 -7.01 0.23
N PHE A 197 -2.01 -6.03 0.99
CA PHE A 197 -0.96 -5.10 0.55
C PHE A 197 0.31 -5.81 0.00
N PRO A 198 0.96 -6.76 0.72
CA PRO A 198 2.12 -7.48 0.18
C PRO A 198 1.78 -8.28 -1.11
N CYS A 199 0.59 -8.88 -1.18
CA CYS A 199 0.15 -9.65 -2.34
C CYS A 199 -0.22 -8.78 -3.55
N ALA A 200 -0.53 -7.50 -3.37
CA ALA A 200 -0.73 -6.56 -4.47
C ALA A 200 0.58 -6.41 -5.26
N ALA A 201 1.67 -6.08 -4.56
CA ALA A 201 3.01 -6.01 -5.14
C ALA A 201 3.40 -7.35 -5.80
N ALA A 202 3.39 -8.45 -5.04
CA ALA A 202 3.77 -9.78 -5.55
C ALA A 202 2.91 -10.33 -6.71
N SER A 203 1.81 -9.66 -7.07
CA SER A 203 0.95 -10.04 -8.20
C SER A 203 1.22 -9.26 -9.50
N GLY A 204 2.09 -8.26 -9.51
CA GLY A 204 2.21 -7.32 -10.64
C GLY A 204 1.02 -6.36 -10.75
N SER A 205 0.39 -6.01 -9.63
CA SER A 205 -0.67 -4.98 -9.60
C SER A 205 -0.06 -3.58 -9.50
N PHE A 206 -0.52 -2.65 -10.35
CA PHE A 206 -0.16 -1.24 -10.24
C PHE A 206 -0.75 -0.63 -8.95
N GLN A 207 0.03 0.23 -8.29
CA GLN A 207 -0.27 0.80 -6.99
C GLN A 207 0.17 2.27 -6.92
N SER A 208 -0.76 3.22 -7.07
CA SER A 208 -0.47 4.63 -6.80
C SER A 208 -0.38 4.88 -5.30
N MET A 209 0.84 5.12 -4.81
CA MET A 209 1.12 5.51 -3.41
C MET A 209 0.60 6.91 -3.03
N LYS A 210 0.25 7.73 -4.02
CA LYS A 210 -0.30 9.09 -3.85
C LYS A 210 -1.82 9.08 -3.65
N THR A 211 -2.52 8.18 -4.34
CA THR A 211 -4.00 8.10 -4.34
C THR A 211 -4.56 6.85 -3.65
N PHE A 212 -3.71 5.91 -3.22
CA PHE A 212 -4.08 4.63 -2.60
C PHE A 212 -4.99 3.78 -3.53
N ARG A 213 -4.68 3.83 -4.82
CA ARG A 213 -5.42 3.20 -5.92
C ARG A 213 -4.66 1.99 -6.46
N LEU A 214 -5.28 0.81 -6.36
CA LEU A 214 -4.77 -0.46 -6.91
C LEU A 214 -5.47 -0.78 -8.24
N LEU A 215 -4.71 -1.28 -9.21
CA LEU A 215 -5.23 -1.92 -10.42
C LEU A 215 -4.60 -3.31 -10.57
N CYS A 216 -5.42 -4.36 -10.68
CA CYS A 216 -4.95 -5.72 -10.87
C CYS A 216 -4.30 -5.93 -12.26
N PRO A 217 -3.54 -7.01 -12.52
CA PRO A 217 -2.79 -7.21 -13.77
C PRO A 217 -3.61 -7.14 -15.07
N GLU A 218 -4.91 -7.43 -15.02
CA GLU A 218 -5.83 -7.31 -16.17
C GLU A 218 -6.24 -5.85 -16.48
N HIS A 219 -6.21 -4.98 -15.46
CA HIS A 219 -6.59 -3.56 -15.55
C HIS A 219 -5.37 -2.64 -15.44
N VAL A 220 -4.16 -3.19 -15.41
CA VAL A 220 -2.91 -2.43 -15.28
C VAL A 220 -2.74 -1.40 -16.41
N ALA A 221 -3.30 -1.66 -17.59
CA ALA A 221 -3.32 -0.73 -18.72
C ALA A 221 -4.10 0.58 -18.45
N GLU A 222 -5.06 0.59 -17.52
CA GLU A 222 -5.73 1.82 -17.07
C GLU A 222 -4.76 2.79 -16.38
N ALA A 223 -3.64 2.29 -15.83
CA ALA A 223 -2.63 3.12 -15.17
C ALA A 223 -1.99 4.13 -16.14
N ALA A 224 -1.91 3.83 -17.45
CA ALA A 224 -1.31 4.72 -18.44
C ALA A 224 -2.02 6.08 -18.59
N GLN A 225 -3.24 6.21 -18.05
CA GLN A 225 -4.00 7.47 -17.99
C GLN A 225 -3.77 8.26 -16.68
N MET A 226 -2.92 7.75 -15.78
CA MET A 226 -2.65 8.33 -14.46
C MET A 226 -1.27 8.98 -14.44
N GLU A 227 -1.19 10.20 -13.91
CA GLU A 227 0.06 10.94 -13.70
C GLU A 227 1.11 10.11 -12.94
N ASP A 228 0.65 9.33 -11.96
CA ASP A 228 1.47 8.52 -11.05
C ASP A 228 2.07 7.25 -11.68
N ALA A 229 1.79 6.97 -12.96
CA ALA A 229 2.30 5.79 -13.67
C ALA A 229 3.60 6.05 -14.44
N ARG A 230 4.15 7.27 -14.39
CA ARG A 230 5.43 7.61 -15.02
C ARG A 230 6.60 7.39 -14.07
N CYS A 231 7.69 6.84 -14.59
CA CYS A 231 8.93 6.69 -13.85
C CYS A 231 9.54 8.07 -13.55
N VAL A 232 9.71 8.43 -12.27
CA VAL A 232 10.21 9.75 -11.85
C VAL A 232 11.64 10.08 -12.30
N VAL A 233 12.37 9.11 -12.88
CA VAL A 233 13.73 9.26 -13.40
C VAL A 233 13.78 9.49 -14.92
N CYS A 234 12.81 8.97 -15.71
CA CYS A 234 12.81 9.10 -17.18
C CYS A 234 11.50 9.60 -17.82
N ASP A 235 10.46 9.84 -17.02
CA ASP A 235 9.07 10.17 -17.42
C ASP A 235 8.35 9.11 -18.30
N GLY A 236 9.03 8.01 -18.66
CA GLY A 236 8.43 6.86 -19.35
C GLY A 236 7.52 6.02 -18.44
N LEU A 237 6.51 5.37 -19.03
CA LEU A 237 5.54 4.53 -18.31
C LEU A 237 6.10 3.19 -17.78
N GLY A 238 7.29 2.77 -18.25
CA GLY A 238 7.87 1.45 -17.95
C GLY A 238 7.03 0.28 -18.45
N ASP A 239 7.28 -0.93 -17.95
CA ASP A 239 6.25 -1.98 -17.88
C ASP A 239 5.71 -2.02 -16.45
N ALA A 240 4.44 -1.62 -16.30
CA ALA A 240 3.76 -1.55 -15.01
C ALA A 240 3.50 -2.93 -14.36
N ARG A 241 3.82 -4.05 -15.04
CA ARG A 241 3.71 -5.42 -14.50
C ARG A 241 5.00 -5.90 -13.84
N ASP A 242 6.15 -5.50 -14.35
CA ASP A 242 7.46 -6.03 -13.91
C ASP A 242 7.94 -5.42 -12.59
N LEU A 243 7.27 -4.37 -12.08
CA LEU A 243 7.59 -3.62 -10.85
C LEU A 243 8.96 -2.90 -10.86
N LEU A 244 9.78 -3.18 -11.87
CA LEU A 244 10.97 -2.43 -12.22
C LEU A 244 10.55 -1.08 -12.81
N PHE A 245 10.59 -0.05 -11.97
CA PHE A 245 10.82 1.30 -12.45
C PHE A 245 12.16 1.36 -13.20
N CYS A 246 12.29 2.39 -14.04
CA CYS A 246 13.55 2.75 -14.71
C CYS A 246 14.64 3.18 -13.72
#